data_AF-A0A1Q4FQ45-F1
#
_entry.id   AF-A0A1Q4FQ45-F1
#
_cell.length_a   1.000
_cell.length_b   1.000
_cell.length_c   1.000
_cell.angle_alpha   90.00
_cell.angle_beta   90.00
_cell.angle_gamma   90.00
#
_symmetry.space_group_name_H-M   'P 1'
#
loop_
_entity.id
_entity.type
_entity.pdbx_description
1 polymer ?
#
loop_
_entity_poly.entity_id
_entity_poly.type
_entity_poly.pdbx_seq_one_letter_code
_entity_poly.pdbx_strand_id
1 'polypeptide(L)'
;MIGKIVGAILGLMVFRNFLGVLIGTFVGHIFDLSTAQSRRPAHATSFIAPLFAFAGALAKSDGRVSEVEIRAAEALMNRLRLDPELRQMAIEQFNLGKAAEFDAQPAVANLRAWTHGRRDLAFLLLDMLLDLVYAEGSPVASKLGMLHQLCAALGVSTAELAAVTAMKGYGPRYQYQYQGPQGGWSGQQQQRPRNTVSAVDPYVVLGITHEAEPRDIKRAYRKLMSQHHPDKLGNVPDELKQRAESRAREINAAYERIKSERGFT
;
A
#
# COMPACT_ATOMS: atom_id res chain seq x y z
N MET A 1 9.39 34.83 5.18
CA MET A 1 9.69 36.19 5.70
C MET A 1 11.10 36.26 6.27
N ILE A 2 11.58 35.19 6.92
CA ILE A 2 12.94 35.11 7.46
C ILE A 2 13.99 35.14 6.32
N GLY A 3 13.74 34.47 5.18
CA GLY A 3 14.66 34.44 4.04
C GLY A 3 14.92 35.81 3.41
N LYS A 4 13.91 36.68 3.31
CA LYS A 4 14.08 38.06 2.83
C LYS A 4 15.05 38.88 3.69
N ILE A 5 14.91 38.79 5.01
CA ILE A 5 15.72 39.57 5.97
C ILE A 5 17.16 39.06 5.98
N VAL A 6 17.34 37.74 6.03
CA VAL A 6 18.67 37.10 6.00
C VAL A 6 19.37 37.37 4.66
N GLY A 7 18.64 37.26 3.55
CA GLY A 7 19.16 37.57 2.21
C GLY A 7 19.59 39.03 2.07
N ALA A 8 18.80 39.98 2.59
CA ALA A 8 19.14 41.41 2.60
C ALA A 8 20.44 41.70 3.35
N ILE A 9 20.63 41.08 4.53
CA ILE A 9 21.81 41.25 5.37
C ILE A 9 23.05 40.65 4.71
N LEU A 10 22.94 39.45 4.13
CA LEU A 10 24.03 38.80 3.41
C LEU A 10 24.43 39.56 2.14
N GLY A 11 23.45 40.05 1.39
CA GLY A 11 23.68 40.88 0.21
C GLY A 11 24.38 42.20 0.55
N LEU A 12 24.03 42.82 1.68
CA LEU A 12 24.72 44.00 2.19
C LEU A 12 26.17 43.69 2.60
N MET A 13 26.42 42.55 3.26
CA MET A 13 27.77 42.17 3.68
C MET A 13 28.72 41.89 2.52
N VAL A 14 28.24 41.26 1.45
CA VAL A 14 29.08 40.87 0.30
C VAL A 14 29.38 42.05 -0.62
N PHE A 15 28.37 42.84 -0.97
CA PHE A 15 28.52 43.91 -1.97
C PHE A 15 28.70 45.31 -1.35
N ARG A 16 28.48 45.45 -0.04
CA ARG A 16 28.64 46.69 0.76
C ARG A 16 27.97 47.93 0.15
N ASN A 17 26.94 47.72 -0.65
CA ASN A 17 26.20 48.77 -1.34
C ASN A 17 24.69 48.45 -1.34
N PHE A 18 23.88 49.45 -1.66
CA PHE A 18 22.42 49.32 -1.67
C PHE A 18 21.93 48.31 -2.73
N LEU A 19 22.67 48.13 -3.83
CA LEU A 19 22.36 47.11 -4.84
C LEU A 19 22.46 45.69 -4.27
N GLY A 20 23.42 45.43 -3.39
CA GLY A 20 23.57 44.18 -2.67
C GLY A 20 22.35 43.84 -1.80
N VAL A 21 21.77 44.83 -1.14
CA VAL A 21 20.53 44.66 -0.35
C VAL A 21 19.38 44.23 -1.26
N LEU A 22 19.21 44.87 -2.41
CA LEU A 22 18.15 44.54 -3.38
C LEU A 22 18.31 43.12 -3.93
N ILE A 23 19.51 42.77 -4.40
CA ILE A 23 19.80 41.43 -4.94
C ILE A 23 19.63 40.38 -3.84
N GLY A 24 20.17 40.63 -2.64
CA GLY A 24 20.05 39.74 -1.49
C GLY A 24 18.62 39.53 -1.03
N THR A 25 17.80 40.59 -1.00
CA THR A 25 16.37 40.49 -0.68
C THR A 25 15.62 39.69 -1.75
N PHE A 26 15.96 39.87 -3.03
CA PHE A 26 15.37 39.14 -4.14
C PHE A 26 15.72 37.64 -4.08
N VAL A 27 16.98 37.29 -3.86
CA VAL A 27 17.44 35.91 -3.66
C VAL A 27 16.81 35.29 -2.42
N GLY A 28 16.77 36.02 -1.30
CA GLY A 28 16.10 35.61 -0.07
C GLY A 28 14.59 35.43 -0.24
N HIS A 29 13.97 36.19 -1.15
CA HIS A 29 12.57 36.04 -1.51
C HIS A 29 12.32 34.76 -2.33
N ILE A 30 13.18 34.47 -3.31
CA ILE A 30 13.14 33.22 -4.09
C ILE A 30 13.36 32.02 -3.17
N PHE A 31 14.27 32.12 -2.21
CA PHE A 31 14.48 31.11 -1.20
C PHE A 31 13.23 30.91 -0.31
N ASP A 32 12.64 32.00 0.21
CA ASP A 32 11.37 31.95 0.95
C ASP A 32 10.24 31.33 0.12
N LEU A 33 10.19 31.61 -1.19
CA LEU A 33 9.24 31.00 -2.14
C LEU A 33 9.51 29.51 -2.32
N SER A 34 10.77 29.08 -2.39
CA SER A 34 11.16 27.66 -2.50
C SER A 34 10.88 26.85 -1.21
N THR A 35 11.03 27.47 -0.04
CA THR A 35 10.67 26.86 1.25
C THR A 35 9.15 26.84 1.44
N ALA A 36 8.43 27.87 0.99
CA ALA A 36 6.96 27.88 0.97
C ALA A 36 6.38 26.86 -0.02
N GLN A 37 7.11 26.56 -1.10
CA GLN A 37 6.77 25.56 -2.11
C GLN A 37 7.12 24.11 -1.67
N SER A 38 7.76 23.94 -0.51
CA SER A 38 8.02 22.62 0.11
C SER A 38 6.87 22.12 1.00
N ARG A 39 5.77 22.88 1.13
CA ARG A 39 4.51 22.32 1.66
C ARG A 39 3.91 21.41 0.61
N ARG A 40 4.33 20.13 0.62
CA ARG A 40 3.63 19.05 -0.09
C ARG A 40 2.12 19.21 0.16
N PRO A 41 1.26 19.09 -0.86
CA PRO A 41 -0.17 19.29 -0.67
C PRO A 41 -0.66 18.37 0.45
N ALA A 42 -1.25 18.96 1.49
CA ALA A 42 -1.66 18.27 2.73
C ALA A 42 -2.54 17.03 2.48
N HIS A 43 -3.18 16.92 1.30
CA HIS A 43 -4.00 15.78 0.91
C HIS A 43 -3.18 14.49 0.63
N ALA A 44 -1.98 14.57 0.06
CA ALA A 44 -1.22 13.38 -0.34
C ALA A 44 -0.61 12.62 0.86
N THR A 45 -0.34 13.30 1.97
CA THR A 45 0.26 12.73 3.19
C THR A 45 -0.74 12.58 4.35
N SER A 46 -1.97 13.07 4.20
CA SER A 46 -3.03 13.03 5.23
C SER A 46 -3.40 11.61 5.72
N PHE A 47 -3.13 10.57 4.92
CA PHE A 47 -3.42 9.19 5.31
C PHE A 47 -2.35 8.55 6.20
N ILE A 48 -1.13 9.11 6.26
CA ILE A 48 0.00 8.48 6.95
C ILE A 48 -0.28 8.39 8.45
N ALA A 49 -0.69 9.48 9.08
CA ALA A 49 -0.98 9.50 10.50
C ALA A 49 -2.04 8.46 10.91
N PRO A 50 -3.25 8.44 10.33
CA PRO A 50 -4.25 7.44 10.69
C PRO A 50 -3.87 6.01 10.27
N LEU A 51 -3.09 5.83 9.19
CA LEU A 51 -2.58 4.51 8.80
C LEU A 51 -1.67 3.93 9.88
N PHE A 52 -0.70 4.71 10.36
CA PHE A 52 0.26 4.23 11.36
C PHE A 52 -0.37 4.13 12.77
N ALA A 53 -1.32 4.99 13.11
CA ALA A 53 -2.11 4.82 14.33
C ALA A 53 -2.91 3.51 14.32
N PHE A 54 -3.57 3.19 13.20
CA PHE A 54 -4.29 1.92 13.05
C PHE A 54 -3.34 0.70 13.03
N ALA A 55 -2.17 0.84 12.39
CA ALA A 55 -1.13 -0.19 12.41
C ALA A 55 -0.62 -0.49 13.83
N GLY A 56 -0.44 0.53 14.66
CA GLY A 56 -0.06 0.37 16.07
C GLY A 56 -1.14 -0.37 16.86
N ALA A 57 -2.41 -0.04 16.63
CA ALA A 57 -3.54 -0.72 17.25
C ALA A 57 -3.63 -2.20 16.84
N LEU A 58 -3.45 -2.49 15.55
CA LEU A 58 -3.37 -3.86 15.03
C LEU A 58 -2.26 -4.65 15.72
N ALA A 59 -1.06 -4.08 15.79
CA ALA A 59 0.09 -4.73 16.40
C ALA A 59 -0.12 -4.99 17.91
N LYS A 60 -0.82 -4.11 18.62
CA LYS A 60 -1.09 -4.27 20.05
C LYS A 60 -2.29 -5.16 20.39
N SER A 61 -3.14 -5.48 19.41
CA SER A 61 -4.45 -6.10 19.65
C SER A 61 -4.43 -7.49 20.29
N ASP A 62 -3.29 -8.18 20.31
CA ASP A 62 -3.06 -9.46 20.99
C ASP A 62 -2.34 -9.32 22.34
N GLY A 63 -2.16 -8.08 22.82
CA GLY A 63 -1.58 -7.73 24.11
C GLY A 63 -0.07 -7.47 24.07
N ARG A 64 0.64 -7.80 23.00
CA ARG A 64 2.09 -7.57 22.89
C ARG A 64 2.46 -7.18 21.45
N VAL A 65 3.40 -6.25 21.30
CA VAL A 65 3.94 -5.94 19.97
C VAL A 65 5.22 -6.70 19.77
N SER A 66 5.31 -7.49 18.70
CA SER A 66 6.48 -8.32 18.43
C SER A 66 7.53 -7.60 17.60
N GLU A 67 8.78 -8.07 17.65
CA GLU A 67 9.85 -7.56 16.78
C GLU A 67 9.59 -7.79 15.29
N VAL A 68 8.79 -8.80 14.93
CA VAL A 68 8.43 -9.09 13.54
C VAL A 68 7.46 -8.03 13.02
N GLU A 69 6.50 -7.63 13.84
CA GLU A 69 5.55 -6.56 13.51
C GLU A 69 6.21 -5.19 13.46
N ILE A 70 7.15 -4.90 14.37
CA ILE A 70 7.96 -3.67 14.32
C ILE A 70 8.73 -3.62 12.99
N ARG A 71 9.39 -4.72 12.60
CA ARG A 71 10.10 -4.79 11.31
C ARG A 71 9.15 -4.61 10.12
N ALA A 72 7.95 -5.16 10.17
CA ALA A 72 6.96 -4.96 9.12
C ALA A 72 6.47 -3.50 9.05
N ALA A 73 6.29 -2.83 10.19
CA ALA A 73 5.97 -1.40 10.24
C ALA A 73 7.11 -0.53 9.70
N GLU A 74 8.37 -0.85 10.03
CA GLU A 74 9.54 -0.17 9.46
C GLU A 74 9.67 -0.40 7.95
N ALA A 75 9.42 -1.63 7.47
CA ALA A 75 9.40 -1.95 6.06
C ALA A 75 8.30 -1.16 5.32
N LEU A 76 7.14 -0.95 5.95
CA LEU A 76 6.08 -0.09 5.43
C LEU A 76 6.55 1.37 5.31
N MET A 77 7.20 1.93 6.32
CA MET A 77 7.76 3.30 6.26
C MET A 77 8.81 3.44 5.13
N ASN A 78 9.68 2.45 4.99
CA ASN A 78 10.71 2.44 3.94
C ASN A 78 10.09 2.33 2.55
N ARG A 79 9.05 1.50 2.40
CA ARG A 79 8.33 1.33 1.14
C ARG A 79 7.54 2.57 0.75
N LEU A 80 7.03 3.32 1.73
CA LEU A 80 6.41 4.63 1.57
C LEU A 80 7.43 5.79 1.41
N ARG A 81 8.73 5.46 1.33
CA ARG A 81 9.88 6.38 1.28
C ARG A 81 9.65 7.66 2.08
N LEU A 82 9.20 7.48 3.32
CA LEU A 82 8.94 8.59 4.21
C LEU A 82 10.25 9.34 4.44
N ASP A 83 10.22 10.65 4.21
CA ASP A 83 11.30 11.53 4.64
C ASP A 83 11.41 11.53 6.18
N PRO A 84 12.50 12.08 6.76
CA PRO A 84 12.71 12.01 8.20
C PRO A 84 11.56 12.60 9.04
N GLU A 85 10.89 13.65 8.55
CA GLU A 85 9.77 14.30 9.25
C GLU A 85 8.52 13.40 9.25
N LEU A 86 8.13 12.89 8.08
CA LEU A 86 6.99 11.97 7.96
C LEU A 86 7.25 10.64 8.66
N ARG A 87 8.50 10.17 8.69
CA ARG A 87 8.89 8.97 9.42
C ARG A 87 8.71 9.17 10.92
N GLN A 88 9.14 10.31 11.46
CA GLN A 88 8.98 10.63 12.88
C GLN A 88 7.49 10.69 13.24
N MET A 89 6.66 11.35 12.43
CA MET A 89 5.20 11.36 12.59
C MET A 89 4.61 9.94 12.55
N ALA A 90 5.04 9.09 11.61
CA ALA A 90 4.57 7.71 11.52
C ALA A 90 4.93 6.90 12.78
N ILE A 91 6.13 7.07 13.33
CA ILE A 91 6.56 6.44 14.59
C ILE A 91 5.70 6.90 15.76
N GLU A 92 5.46 8.22 15.88
CA GLU A 92 4.63 8.78 16.94
C GLU A 92 3.20 8.25 16.87
N GLN A 93 2.60 8.22 15.68
CA GLN A 93 1.25 7.70 15.47
C GLN A 93 1.17 6.20 15.75
N PHE A 94 2.16 5.43 15.31
CA PHE A 94 2.26 4.00 15.66
C PHE A 94 2.36 3.79 17.17
N ASN A 95 3.14 4.62 17.89
CA ASN A 95 3.23 4.57 19.34
C ASN A 95 1.91 4.93 20.03
N LEU A 96 1.20 5.95 19.55
CA LEU A 96 -0.14 6.29 20.03
C LEU A 96 -1.12 5.13 19.84
N GLY A 97 -1.09 4.48 18.67
CA GLY A 97 -1.91 3.31 18.37
C GLY A 97 -1.71 2.12 19.30
N LYS A 98 -0.52 1.98 19.91
CA LYS A 98 -0.20 0.92 20.87
C LYS A 98 -0.66 1.21 22.30
N ALA A 99 -1.20 2.39 22.58
CA ALA A 99 -1.66 2.72 23.92
C ALA A 99 -2.81 1.80 24.34
N ALA A 100 -2.86 1.41 25.62
CA ALA A 100 -3.84 0.44 26.12
C ALA A 100 -5.30 0.89 25.94
N GLU A 101 -5.53 2.21 25.98
CA GLU A 101 -6.86 2.83 25.84
C GLU A 101 -7.05 3.48 24.46
N PHE A 102 -6.25 3.09 23.47
CA PHE A 102 -6.36 3.68 22.14
C PHE A 102 -7.67 3.31 21.45
N ASP A 103 -8.45 4.33 21.07
CA ASP A 103 -9.61 4.16 20.20
C ASP A 103 -9.19 4.20 18.72
N ALA A 104 -9.40 3.09 18.01
CA ALA A 104 -9.08 2.98 16.60
C ALA A 104 -10.12 3.62 15.68
N GLN A 105 -11.33 3.95 16.16
CA GLN A 105 -12.41 4.48 15.32
C GLN A 105 -12.06 5.80 14.60
N PRO A 106 -11.40 6.79 15.24
CA PRO A 106 -10.97 8.01 14.55
C PRO A 106 -9.98 7.72 13.41
N ALA A 107 -9.07 6.76 13.61
CA ALA A 107 -8.12 6.36 12.57
C ALA A 107 -8.86 5.71 11.39
N VAL A 108 -9.80 4.80 11.66
CA VAL A 108 -10.65 4.16 10.63
C VAL A 108 -11.48 5.20 9.87
N ALA A 109 -12.08 6.17 10.57
CA ALA A 109 -12.87 7.23 9.97
C ALA A 109 -12.02 8.12 9.04
N ASN A 110 -10.81 8.49 9.46
CA ASN A 110 -9.89 9.28 8.65
C ASN A 110 -9.39 8.52 7.41
N LEU A 111 -9.09 7.22 7.54
CA LEU A 111 -8.75 6.37 6.41
C LEU A 111 -9.90 6.26 5.41
N ARG A 112 -11.13 6.04 5.90
CA ARG A 112 -12.33 6.04 5.06
C ARG A 112 -12.51 7.38 4.35
N ALA A 113 -12.37 8.50 5.07
CA ALA A 113 -12.47 9.83 4.50
C ALA A 113 -11.45 10.04 3.38
N TRP A 114 -10.19 9.65 3.60
CA TRP A 114 -9.12 9.76 2.61
C TRP A 114 -9.40 8.94 1.34
N THR A 115 -9.99 7.75 1.47
CA THR A 115 -10.37 6.98 0.28
C THR A 115 -11.51 7.64 -0.50
N HIS A 116 -12.34 8.50 0.10
CA HIS A 116 -13.53 9.09 -0.55
C HIS A 116 -14.42 8.05 -1.27
N GLY A 117 -14.52 6.83 -0.73
CA GLY A 117 -15.27 5.73 -1.35
C GLY A 117 -14.62 5.11 -2.60
N ARG A 118 -13.42 5.56 -2.97
CA ARG A 118 -12.62 5.02 -4.08
C ARG A 118 -12.08 3.65 -3.71
N ARG A 119 -12.61 2.62 -4.38
CA ARG A 119 -12.26 1.21 -4.10
C ARG A 119 -10.78 0.92 -4.34
N ASP A 120 -10.18 1.57 -5.33
CA ASP A 120 -8.75 1.48 -5.65
C ASP A 120 -7.86 1.92 -4.47
N LEU A 121 -8.20 3.03 -3.83
CA LEU A 121 -7.50 3.52 -2.64
C LEU A 121 -7.75 2.62 -1.41
N ALA A 122 -8.96 2.08 -1.28
CA ALA A 122 -9.29 1.13 -0.21
C ALA A 122 -8.46 -0.16 -0.32
N PHE A 123 -8.37 -0.74 -1.51
CA PHE A 123 -7.56 -1.95 -1.72
C PHE A 123 -6.07 -1.69 -1.53
N LEU A 124 -5.57 -0.53 -1.94
CA LEU A 124 -4.20 -0.11 -1.69
C LEU A 124 -3.88 -0.02 -0.18
N LEU A 125 -4.76 0.61 0.61
CA LEU A 125 -4.63 0.67 2.08
C LEU A 125 -4.63 -0.71 2.71
N LEU A 126 -5.58 -1.57 2.31
CA LEU A 126 -5.65 -2.94 2.81
C LEU A 126 -4.39 -3.72 2.44
N ASP A 127 -3.91 -3.61 1.21
CA ASP A 127 -2.70 -4.29 0.78
C ASP A 127 -1.48 -3.90 1.64
N MET A 128 -1.35 -2.63 2.03
CA MET A 128 -0.31 -2.15 2.95
C MET A 128 -0.45 -2.76 4.36
N LEU A 129 -1.66 -2.80 4.90
CA LEU A 129 -1.91 -3.32 6.26
C LEU A 129 -1.82 -4.84 6.33
N LEU A 130 -2.11 -5.55 5.24
CA LEU A 130 -2.00 -7.00 5.19
C LEU A 130 -0.57 -7.50 5.37
N ASP A 131 0.44 -6.77 4.88
CA ASP A 131 1.85 -7.10 5.11
C ASP A 131 2.18 -7.10 6.61
N LEU A 132 1.58 -6.17 7.37
CA LEU A 132 1.73 -6.07 8.82
C LEU A 132 0.95 -7.17 9.55
N VAL A 133 -0.33 -7.35 9.21
CA VAL A 133 -1.23 -8.31 9.88
C VAL A 133 -0.72 -9.74 9.77
N TYR A 134 -0.12 -10.10 8.63
CA TYR A 134 0.37 -11.46 8.36
C TYR A 134 1.87 -11.61 8.56
N ALA A 135 2.56 -10.62 9.15
CA ALA A 135 4.01 -10.65 9.34
C ALA A 135 4.47 -11.87 10.16
N GLU A 136 3.64 -12.33 11.10
CA GLU A 136 3.89 -13.49 11.97
C GLU A 136 3.17 -14.78 11.50
N GLY A 137 2.54 -14.77 10.33
CA GLY A 137 1.69 -15.86 9.85
C GLY A 137 0.21 -15.58 10.08
N SER A 138 -0.54 -16.60 10.52
CA SER A 138 -2.00 -16.48 10.64
C SER A 138 -2.38 -15.53 11.79
N PRO A 139 -3.13 -14.44 11.52
CA PRO A 139 -3.50 -13.47 12.55
C PRO A 139 -4.49 -14.06 13.56
N VAL A 140 -4.38 -13.62 14.80
CA VAL A 140 -5.34 -13.96 15.87
C VAL A 140 -6.68 -13.24 15.67
N ALA A 141 -7.72 -13.70 16.37
CA ALA A 141 -9.09 -13.20 16.23
C ALA A 141 -9.23 -11.69 16.49
N SER A 142 -8.44 -11.11 17.41
CA SER A 142 -8.48 -9.66 17.69
C SER A 142 -7.97 -8.82 16.52
N LYS A 143 -6.84 -9.21 15.90
CA LYS A 143 -6.30 -8.59 14.67
C LYS A 143 -7.29 -8.70 13.52
N LEU A 144 -7.88 -9.88 13.33
CA LEU A 144 -8.89 -10.10 12.28
C LEU A 144 -10.15 -9.26 12.53
N GLY A 145 -10.60 -9.14 13.78
CA GLY A 145 -11.73 -8.28 14.15
C GLY A 145 -11.52 -6.83 13.75
N MET A 146 -10.35 -6.26 14.07
CA MET A 146 -9.98 -4.89 13.67
C MET A 146 -9.89 -4.75 12.14
N LEU A 147 -9.28 -5.72 11.45
CA LEU A 147 -9.19 -5.71 9.99
C LEU A 147 -10.58 -5.74 9.34
N HIS A 148 -11.50 -6.56 9.85
CA HIS A 148 -12.89 -6.61 9.38
C HIS A 148 -13.65 -5.30 9.63
N GLN A 149 -13.42 -4.64 10.77
CA GLN A 149 -13.99 -3.32 11.04
C GLN A 149 -13.51 -2.28 10.00
N LEU A 150 -12.22 -2.27 9.69
CA LEU A 150 -11.69 -1.40 8.64
C LEU A 150 -12.29 -1.74 7.27
N CYS A 151 -12.34 -3.02 6.89
CA CYS A 151 -12.94 -3.46 5.63
C CYS A 151 -14.41 -3.00 5.51
N ALA A 152 -15.20 -3.15 6.57
CA ALA A 152 -16.58 -2.68 6.62
C ALA A 152 -16.68 -1.17 6.40
N ALA A 153 -15.81 -0.39 7.05
CA ALA A 153 -15.77 1.07 6.88
C ALA A 153 -15.37 1.50 5.46
N LEU A 154 -14.47 0.74 4.81
CA LEU A 154 -14.02 0.98 3.44
C LEU A 154 -14.95 0.40 2.36
N GLY A 155 -16.01 -0.31 2.75
CA GLY A 155 -16.94 -0.96 1.81
C GLY A 155 -16.34 -2.16 1.07
N VAL A 156 -15.36 -2.83 1.69
CA VAL A 156 -14.71 -4.05 1.20
C VAL A 156 -15.35 -5.26 1.86
N SER A 157 -15.83 -6.21 1.05
CA SER A 157 -16.50 -7.40 1.55
C SER A 157 -15.52 -8.44 2.10
N THR A 158 -16.03 -9.40 2.88
CA THR A 158 -15.24 -10.54 3.38
C THR A 158 -14.65 -11.38 2.24
N ALA A 159 -15.41 -11.57 1.15
CA ALA A 159 -14.93 -12.26 -0.04
C ALA A 159 -13.81 -11.49 -0.75
N GLU A 160 -13.92 -10.16 -0.83
CA GLU A 160 -12.85 -9.33 -1.40
C GLU A 160 -11.59 -9.35 -0.53
N LEU A 161 -11.74 -9.30 0.80
CA LEU A 161 -10.62 -9.47 1.72
C LEU A 161 -9.95 -10.83 1.55
N ALA A 162 -10.74 -11.91 1.47
CA ALA A 162 -10.24 -13.27 1.27
C ALA A 162 -9.50 -13.43 -0.08
N ALA A 163 -10.01 -12.81 -1.15
CA ALA A 163 -9.32 -12.80 -2.44
C ALA A 163 -7.96 -12.09 -2.34
N VAL A 164 -7.90 -10.91 -1.71
CA VAL A 164 -6.65 -10.15 -1.59
C VAL A 164 -5.65 -10.86 -0.70
N THR A 165 -6.05 -11.46 0.43
CA THR A 165 -5.14 -12.23 1.30
C THR A 165 -4.60 -13.45 0.57
N ALA A 166 -5.46 -14.17 -0.15
CA ALA A 166 -5.05 -15.36 -0.88
C ALA A 166 -4.14 -15.04 -2.08
N MET A 167 -4.36 -13.91 -2.77
CA MET A 167 -3.42 -13.38 -3.78
C MET A 167 -2.01 -13.14 -3.23
N LYS A 168 -1.90 -12.69 -1.98
CA LYS A 168 -0.61 -12.46 -1.33
C LYS A 168 0.04 -13.74 -0.80
N GLY A 169 -0.63 -14.89 -0.98
CA GLY A 169 -0.18 -16.18 -0.45
C GLY A 169 -0.43 -16.35 1.05
N TYR A 170 -1.23 -15.47 1.67
CA TYR A 170 -1.61 -15.54 3.08
C TYR A 170 -2.89 -16.35 3.34
N GLY A 171 -3.65 -16.66 2.28
CA GLY A 171 -4.82 -17.53 2.39
C GLY A 171 -4.44 -18.96 2.78
N PRO A 172 -5.40 -19.79 3.22
CA PRO A 172 -5.16 -21.21 3.41
C PRO A 172 -4.53 -21.74 2.13
N ARG A 173 -3.32 -22.30 2.23
CA ARG A 173 -2.75 -23.10 1.15
C ARG A 173 -3.66 -24.32 1.01
N TYR A 174 -4.70 -24.19 0.20
CA TYR A 174 -5.37 -25.36 -0.33
C TYR A 174 -4.30 -26.06 -1.17
N GLN A 175 -3.67 -27.06 -0.56
CA GLN A 175 -2.82 -28.01 -1.24
C GLN A 175 -3.74 -28.82 -2.14
N TYR A 176 -4.09 -28.25 -3.30
CA TYR A 176 -4.67 -29.00 -4.38
C TYR A 176 -3.61 -29.99 -4.83
N GLN A 177 -3.81 -31.24 -4.41
CA GLN A 177 -3.06 -32.38 -4.86
C GLN A 177 -3.37 -32.58 -6.35
N TYR A 178 -2.51 -32.00 -7.20
CA TYR A 178 -2.50 -32.29 -8.62
C TYR A 178 -2.29 -33.80 -8.83
N GLN A 179 -3.35 -34.50 -9.23
CA GLN A 179 -3.26 -35.85 -9.77
C GLN A 179 -3.39 -35.74 -11.28
N GLY A 180 -2.26 -35.46 -11.95
CA GLY A 180 -2.20 -35.45 -13.41
C GLY A 180 -2.26 -36.88 -13.98
N PRO A 181 -2.76 -37.08 -15.22
CA PRO A 181 -2.84 -38.40 -15.84
C PRO A 181 -1.45 -38.99 -16.07
N GLN A 182 -1.29 -40.26 -15.73
CA GLN A 182 -0.07 -41.04 -15.88
C GLN A 182 0.21 -41.30 -17.37
N GLY A 183 1.11 -40.50 -17.95
CA GLY A 183 1.67 -40.73 -19.29
C GLY A 183 3.17 -40.51 -19.25
N GLY A 184 3.95 -41.59 -19.22
CA GLY A 184 5.41 -41.54 -19.12
C GLY A 184 6.07 -41.18 -20.45
N TRP A 185 7.08 -40.32 -20.40
CA TRP A 185 8.20 -40.28 -21.36
C TRP A 185 9.44 -39.72 -20.65
N SER A 186 10.53 -40.46 -20.78
CA SER A 186 11.90 -40.15 -20.36
C SER A 186 12.51 -39.04 -21.21
N GLY A 187 13.17 -38.05 -20.59
CA GLY A 187 14.00 -37.09 -21.29
C GLY A 187 14.66 -36.08 -20.35
N GLN A 188 15.98 -36.15 -20.23
CA GLN A 188 16.83 -35.14 -19.61
C GLN A 188 16.56 -33.75 -20.22
N GLN A 189 16.33 -32.72 -19.40
CA GLN A 189 16.71 -31.36 -19.76
C GLN A 189 16.78 -30.42 -18.56
N GLN A 190 17.99 -29.89 -18.38
CA GLN A 190 18.35 -28.57 -17.85
C GLN A 190 17.40 -27.90 -16.84
N GLN A 191 17.89 -27.86 -15.60
CA GLN A 191 17.48 -26.91 -14.58
C GLN A 191 17.66 -25.48 -15.10
N ARG A 192 16.58 -24.88 -15.60
CA ARG A 192 16.41 -23.43 -15.65
C ARG A 192 15.76 -23.00 -14.33
N PRO A 193 16.28 -21.99 -13.61
CA PRO A 193 15.66 -21.51 -12.40
C PRO A 193 14.28 -20.93 -12.76
N ARG A 194 13.23 -21.63 -12.34
CA ARG A 194 11.84 -21.28 -12.64
C ARG A 194 11.48 -20.08 -11.77
N ASN A 195 11.35 -18.91 -12.41
CA ASN A 195 10.73 -17.71 -11.85
C ASN A 195 9.46 -18.10 -11.08
N THR A 196 9.42 -17.78 -9.79
CA THR A 196 8.43 -18.22 -8.80
C THR A 196 7.08 -17.51 -8.88
N VAL A 197 6.72 -16.95 -10.04
CA VAL A 197 5.36 -16.42 -10.32
C VAL A 197 4.32 -17.57 -10.46
N SER A 198 4.76 -18.83 -10.41
CA SER A 198 3.94 -20.00 -10.70
C SER A 198 3.15 -20.59 -9.53
N ALA A 199 3.28 -20.05 -8.30
CA ALA A 199 2.76 -20.72 -7.10
C ALA A 199 1.36 -20.28 -6.62
N VAL A 200 0.82 -19.16 -7.11
CA VAL A 200 -0.51 -18.68 -6.70
C VAL A 200 -1.54 -19.05 -7.76
N ASP A 201 -2.63 -19.68 -7.31
CA ASP A 201 -3.77 -20.06 -8.14
C ASP A 201 -4.41 -18.82 -8.80
N PRO A 202 -4.57 -18.80 -10.14
CA PRO A 202 -5.09 -17.64 -10.84
C PRO A 202 -6.59 -17.37 -10.56
N TYR A 203 -7.39 -18.38 -10.18
CA TYR A 203 -8.80 -18.20 -9.83
C TYR A 203 -8.94 -17.48 -8.48
N VAL A 204 -8.07 -17.87 -7.55
CA VAL A 204 -7.88 -17.16 -6.28
C VAL A 204 -7.47 -15.71 -6.54
N VAL A 205 -6.60 -15.47 -7.52
CA VAL A 205 -6.23 -14.11 -7.93
C VAL A 205 -7.40 -13.28 -8.41
N LEU A 206 -8.30 -13.86 -9.19
CA LEU A 206 -9.50 -13.14 -9.63
C LEU A 206 -10.62 -13.12 -8.57
N GLY A 207 -10.44 -13.78 -7.42
CA GLY A 207 -11.45 -13.88 -6.37
C GLY A 207 -12.68 -14.67 -6.80
N ILE A 208 -12.49 -15.69 -7.64
CA ILE A 208 -13.55 -16.51 -8.24
C ILE A 208 -13.26 -18.00 -8.02
N THR A 209 -14.29 -18.84 -8.20
CA THR A 209 -14.13 -20.30 -8.13
C THR A 209 -13.65 -20.88 -9.45
N HIS A 210 -13.12 -22.11 -9.40
CA HIS A 210 -12.85 -22.92 -10.60
C HIS A 210 -14.13 -23.37 -11.33
N GLU A 211 -15.31 -23.01 -10.86
CA GLU A 211 -16.57 -23.29 -11.55
C GLU A 211 -17.13 -22.04 -12.23
N ALA A 212 -16.44 -20.90 -12.09
CA ALA A 212 -16.89 -19.64 -12.65
C ALA A 212 -17.02 -19.70 -14.18
N GLU A 213 -18.16 -19.20 -14.66
CA GLU A 213 -18.46 -19.07 -16.07
C GLU A 213 -17.54 -18.03 -16.74
N PRO A 214 -17.23 -18.16 -18.05
CA PRO A 214 -16.37 -17.20 -18.77
C PRO A 214 -16.81 -15.74 -18.62
N ARG A 215 -18.12 -15.50 -18.53
CA ARG A 215 -18.69 -14.17 -18.31
C ARG A 215 -18.29 -13.59 -16.94
N ASP A 216 -18.31 -14.41 -15.90
CA ASP A 216 -17.95 -14.00 -14.54
C ASP A 216 -16.44 -13.81 -14.39
N ILE A 217 -15.63 -14.65 -15.06
CA ILE A 217 -14.18 -14.46 -15.16
C ILE A 217 -13.85 -13.09 -15.77
N LYS A 218 -14.44 -12.76 -16.94
CA LYS A 218 -14.25 -11.44 -17.60
C LYS A 218 -14.76 -10.28 -16.76
N ARG A 219 -15.83 -10.49 -15.98
CA ARG A 219 -16.38 -9.47 -15.08
C ARG A 219 -15.46 -9.21 -13.90
N ALA A 220 -14.96 -10.26 -13.25
CA ALA A 220 -14.01 -10.17 -12.14
C ALA A 220 -12.70 -9.48 -12.59
N TYR A 221 -12.14 -9.89 -13.74
CA TYR A 221 -10.97 -9.26 -14.34
C TYR A 221 -11.16 -7.75 -14.57
N ARG A 222 -12.24 -7.34 -15.26
CA ARG A 222 -12.51 -5.91 -15.50
C ARG A 222 -12.71 -5.13 -14.21
N LYS A 223 -13.37 -5.73 -13.21
CA LYS A 223 -13.56 -5.12 -11.90
C LYS A 223 -12.21 -4.88 -11.22
N LEU A 224 -11.36 -5.90 -11.14
CA LEU A 224 -10.04 -5.80 -10.51
C LEU A 224 -9.10 -4.83 -11.26
N MET A 225 -9.06 -4.88 -12.59
CA MET A 225 -8.28 -3.93 -13.37
C MET A 225 -8.77 -2.49 -13.20
N SER A 226 -10.08 -2.27 -13.08
CA SER A 226 -10.61 -0.94 -12.79
C SER A 226 -10.21 -0.42 -11.41
N GLN A 227 -9.98 -1.32 -10.44
CA GLN A 227 -9.59 -1.02 -9.06
C GLN A 227 -8.08 -0.87 -8.88
N HIS A 228 -7.26 -1.41 -9.78
CA HIS A 228 -5.80 -1.38 -9.63
C HIS A 228 -5.11 -0.62 -10.76
N HIS A 229 -5.86 0.13 -11.58
CA HIS A 229 -5.27 0.87 -12.70
C HIS A 229 -4.41 2.04 -12.21
N PRO A 230 -3.12 2.12 -12.59
CA PRO A 230 -2.22 3.16 -12.14
C PRO A 230 -2.70 4.56 -12.56
N ASP A 231 -3.20 4.72 -13.79
CA ASP A 231 -3.67 6.02 -14.30
C ASP A 231 -4.94 6.55 -13.61
N LYS A 232 -5.65 5.71 -12.85
CA LYS A 232 -6.83 6.15 -12.10
C LYS A 232 -6.48 6.70 -10.74
N LEU A 233 -5.32 6.35 -10.20
CA LEU A 233 -4.80 6.91 -8.96
C LEU A 233 -4.31 8.33 -9.27
N GLY A 234 -5.02 9.34 -8.76
CA GLY A 234 -4.73 10.75 -9.03
C GLY A 234 -3.38 11.20 -8.46
N ASN A 235 -3.36 12.30 -7.70
CA ASN A 235 -2.11 12.78 -7.10
C ASN A 235 -1.75 12.02 -5.81
N VAL A 236 -1.57 10.70 -5.93
CA VAL A 236 -1.05 9.84 -4.85
C VAL A 236 0.49 9.75 -4.96
N PRO A 237 1.21 9.49 -3.84
CA PRO A 237 2.66 9.26 -3.87
C PRO A 237 3.07 8.20 -4.90
N ASP A 238 4.23 8.37 -5.54
CA ASP A 238 4.66 7.53 -6.67
C ASP A 238 4.81 6.05 -6.30
N GLU A 239 5.14 5.70 -5.06
CA GLU A 239 5.16 4.29 -4.65
C GLU A 239 3.78 3.66 -4.59
N LEU A 240 2.74 4.44 -4.27
CA LEU A 240 1.37 3.94 -4.29
C LEU A 240 0.95 3.62 -5.73
N LYS A 241 1.42 4.41 -6.70
CA LYS A 241 1.25 4.09 -8.13
C LYS A 241 2.00 2.81 -8.50
N GLN A 242 3.27 2.68 -8.13
CA GLN A 242 4.06 1.46 -8.40
C GLN A 242 3.42 0.20 -7.80
N ARG A 243 2.81 0.32 -6.62
CA ARG A 243 2.11 -0.78 -5.95
C ARG A 243 0.87 -1.20 -6.72
N ALA A 244 0.09 -0.25 -7.22
CA ALA A 244 -1.04 -0.54 -8.10
C ALA A 244 -0.60 -1.10 -9.46
N GLU A 245 0.50 -0.64 -10.04
CA GLU A 245 1.09 -1.22 -11.26
C GLU A 245 1.51 -2.68 -11.07
N SER A 246 2.17 -2.99 -9.94
CA SER A 246 2.51 -4.38 -9.58
C SER A 246 1.24 -5.23 -9.52
N ARG A 247 0.19 -4.70 -8.89
CA ARG A 247 -1.07 -5.42 -8.74
C ARG A 247 -1.80 -5.63 -10.05
N ALA A 248 -1.85 -4.62 -10.91
CA ALA A 248 -2.42 -4.73 -12.24
C ALA A 248 -1.69 -5.81 -13.07
N ARG A 249 -0.36 -5.89 -12.96
CA ARG A 249 0.43 -6.95 -13.61
C ARG A 249 0.07 -8.35 -13.12
N GLU A 250 -0.10 -8.54 -11.82
CA GLU A 250 -0.53 -9.83 -11.24
C GLU A 250 -1.92 -10.26 -11.75
N ILE A 251 -2.87 -9.31 -11.78
CA ILE A 251 -4.23 -9.54 -12.27
C ILE A 251 -4.22 -9.94 -13.76
N ASN A 252 -3.45 -9.22 -14.58
CA ASN A 252 -3.28 -9.55 -15.99
C ASN A 252 -2.70 -10.96 -16.17
N ALA A 253 -1.64 -11.29 -15.44
CA ALA A 253 -0.99 -12.60 -15.53
C ALA A 253 -1.95 -13.76 -15.17
N ALA A 254 -2.77 -13.59 -14.14
CA ALA A 254 -3.77 -14.60 -13.76
C ALA A 254 -4.90 -14.74 -14.78
N TYR A 255 -5.41 -13.63 -15.32
CA TYR A 255 -6.44 -13.68 -16.35
C TYR A 255 -5.95 -14.41 -17.61
N GLU A 256 -4.74 -14.12 -18.08
CA GLU A 256 -4.14 -14.81 -19.23
C GLU A 256 -3.94 -16.32 -18.95
N ARG A 257 -3.57 -16.67 -17.71
CA ARG A 257 -3.45 -18.08 -17.32
C ARG A 257 -4.79 -18.81 -17.38
N ILE A 258 -5.85 -18.25 -16.80
CA ILE A 258 -7.21 -18.85 -16.86
C ILE A 258 -7.70 -18.92 -18.31
N LYS A 259 -7.43 -17.88 -19.10
CA LYS A 259 -7.76 -17.83 -20.52
C LYS A 259 -7.10 -18.98 -21.28
N SER A 260 -5.81 -19.25 -21.01
CA SER A 260 -5.07 -20.36 -21.59
C SER A 260 -5.58 -21.74 -21.13
N GLU A 261 -5.98 -21.87 -19.86
CA GLU A 261 -6.49 -23.13 -19.28
C GLU A 261 -7.89 -23.50 -19.79
N ARG A 262 -8.76 -22.51 -20.04
CA ARG A 262 -10.15 -22.73 -20.45
C ARG A 262 -10.44 -22.50 -21.93
N GLY A 263 -9.46 -22.01 -22.69
CA GLY A 263 -9.57 -21.88 -24.15
C GLY A 263 -10.62 -20.89 -24.64
N PHE A 264 -11.01 -19.88 -23.85
CA PHE A 264 -11.92 -18.82 -24.31
C PHE A 264 -11.16 -17.58 -24.77
N THR A 265 -11.65 -16.87 -25.78
CA THR A 265 -11.00 -15.67 -26.35
C THR A 265 -11.52 -14.35 -25.78
#